data_AF-A0A1M2URJ5-F1
#
_entry.id   AF-A0A1M2URJ5-F1
#
_cell.length_a   1.000
_cell.length_b   1.000
_cell.length_c   1.000
_cell.angle_alpha   90.00
_cell.angle_beta   90.00
_cell.angle_gamma   90.00
#
_symmetry.space_group_name_H-M   'P 1'
#
loop_
_entity.id
_entity.type
_entity.pdbx_description
1 polymer ?
#
loop_
_entity_poly.entity_id
_entity_poly.type
_entity_poly.pdbx_seq_one_letter_code
_entity_poly.pdbx_strand_id
1 'polypeptide(L)'
;MNSLAESVNERQASFLGRCFEILEDELCGKSREKNEFYMNCISHLSRHNYLTTTQIRECDTSSDEERKRDDKTYRKWLQDFMTALNSNRSRLQTELSLYGLTKFPQIKYVKGVKGKEAHFYVTSDAATTGDNGVAGGDESTGKIGSDYSTIRYKTEKISRPPWYLSIANPLFRTQKARGLSALSALVVVFLLLPLAIGYIYLFHPNDPWLVALFAVLLAADLMLTAPTLKILRLITRKITIVDSIRLPLSSVCIAEITSVGANNPSSTERHLSVVTVSANCPVCNEKYGLESSVFLEQRGLTNSRIIGICYNNPMMHRYTFDKDLMTGERLKNV
;
A
#
# COMPACT_ATOMS: atom_id res chain seq x y z
N MET A 1 -18.93 15.05 -30.19
CA MET A 1 -18.70 13.59 -30.13
C MET A 1 -19.22 13.11 -28.80
N ASN A 2 -20.31 12.33 -28.82
CA ASN A 2 -21.07 11.90 -27.64
C ASN A 2 -20.29 10.84 -26.85
N SER A 3 -19.71 11.20 -25.70
CA SER A 3 -19.29 10.20 -24.73
C SER A 3 -20.55 9.70 -24.02
N LEU A 4 -20.98 8.48 -24.34
CA LEU A 4 -21.98 7.78 -23.55
C LEU A 4 -21.54 7.81 -22.08
N ALA A 5 -22.41 8.27 -21.20
CA ALA A 5 -22.19 8.14 -19.76
C ALA A 5 -22.06 6.65 -19.43
N GLU A 6 -20.83 6.20 -19.13
CA GLU A 6 -20.59 4.82 -18.67
C GLU A 6 -21.56 4.48 -17.55
N SER A 7 -22.23 3.34 -17.71
CA SER A 7 -23.19 2.86 -16.72
C SER A 7 -22.48 2.67 -15.38
N VAL A 8 -23.21 2.82 -14.26
CA VAL A 8 -22.63 2.62 -12.92
C VAL A 8 -22.01 1.21 -12.81
N ASN A 9 -22.60 0.22 -13.49
CA ASN A 9 -22.12 -1.15 -13.52
C ASN A 9 -20.77 -1.30 -14.22
N GLU A 10 -20.57 -0.65 -15.37
CA GLU A 10 -19.28 -0.67 -16.09
C GLU A 10 -18.17 -0.01 -15.25
N ARG A 11 -18.49 1.09 -14.56
CA ARG A 11 -17.55 1.76 -13.65
C ARG A 11 -17.20 0.89 -12.44
N GLN A 12 -18.19 0.18 -11.88
CA GLN A 12 -17.99 -0.78 -10.79
C GLN A 12 -17.14 -1.98 -11.24
N ALA A 13 -17.40 -2.54 -12.42
CA ALA A 13 -16.63 -3.65 -12.95
C ALA A 13 -15.20 -3.24 -13.31
N SER A 14 -15.02 -2.05 -13.89
CA SER A 14 -13.68 -1.50 -14.17
C SER A 14 -12.88 -1.28 -12.88
N PHE A 15 -13.54 -0.78 -11.83
CA PHE A 15 -12.93 -0.69 -10.50
C PHE A 15 -12.56 -2.06 -9.93
N LEU A 16 -13.45 -3.06 -10.03
CA LEU A 16 -13.17 -4.42 -9.55
C LEU A 16 -12.04 -5.10 -10.34
N GLY A 17 -11.97 -4.84 -11.65
CA GLY A 17 -10.86 -5.28 -12.52
C GLY A 17 -9.54 -4.67 -12.07
N ARG A 18 -9.52 -3.37 -11.79
CA ARG A 18 -8.33 -2.71 -11.24
C ARG A 18 -7.93 -3.23 -9.87
N CYS A 19 -8.91 -3.50 -9.00
CA CYS A 19 -8.65 -4.12 -7.71
C CYS A 19 -8.07 -5.52 -7.87
N PHE A 20 -8.52 -6.28 -8.87
CA PHE A 20 -8.00 -7.59 -9.17
C PHE A 20 -6.55 -7.51 -9.66
N GLU A 21 -6.20 -6.62 -10.59
CA GLU A 21 -4.81 -6.39 -11.04
C GLU A 21 -3.88 -6.08 -9.85
N ILE A 22 -4.34 -5.26 -8.91
CA ILE A 22 -3.58 -4.90 -7.70
C ILE A 22 -3.40 -6.08 -6.74
N LEU A 23 -4.29 -7.09 -6.80
CA LEU A 23 -4.30 -8.27 -5.93
C LEU A 23 -3.88 -9.56 -6.65
N GLU A 24 -3.48 -9.48 -7.92
CA GLU A 24 -3.26 -10.64 -8.79
C GLU A 24 -2.25 -11.61 -8.20
N ASP A 25 -1.11 -11.10 -7.73
CA ASP A 25 -0.04 -11.90 -7.11
C ASP A 25 -0.52 -12.65 -5.85
N GLU A 26 -1.44 -12.07 -5.08
CA GLU A 26 -1.97 -12.64 -3.84
C GLU A 26 -3.04 -13.72 -4.12
N LEU A 27 -3.86 -13.51 -5.15
CA LEU A 27 -4.99 -14.37 -5.49
C LEU A 27 -4.63 -15.52 -6.43
N CYS A 28 -3.77 -15.26 -7.41
CA CYS A 28 -3.46 -16.18 -8.50
C CYS A 28 -2.05 -16.77 -8.39
N GLY A 29 -1.12 -16.07 -7.74
CA GLY A 29 0.29 -16.45 -7.75
C GLY A 29 0.81 -16.56 -9.19
N LYS A 30 1.22 -17.75 -9.62
CA LYS A 30 1.65 -18.03 -11.02
C LYS A 30 0.59 -18.73 -11.88
N SER A 31 -0.64 -18.88 -11.38
CA SER A 31 -1.69 -19.63 -12.08
C SER A 31 -2.42 -18.75 -13.10
N ARG A 32 -2.09 -18.94 -14.38
CA ARG A 32 -2.74 -18.25 -15.50
C ARG A 32 -4.24 -18.53 -15.59
N GLU A 33 -4.64 -19.78 -15.35
CA GLU A 33 -6.06 -20.20 -15.36
C GLU A 33 -6.91 -19.45 -14.33
N LYS A 34 -6.39 -19.25 -13.11
CA LYS A 34 -7.08 -18.48 -12.07
C LYS A 34 -7.26 -17.03 -12.47
N ASN A 35 -6.24 -16.43 -13.06
CA ASN A 35 -6.32 -15.05 -13.53
C ASN A 35 -7.43 -14.88 -14.58
N GLU A 36 -7.39 -15.73 -15.61
CA GLU A 36 -8.37 -15.70 -16.70
C GLU A 36 -9.81 -15.90 -16.18
N PHE A 37 -9.99 -16.82 -15.23
CA PHE A 37 -11.27 -17.03 -14.55
C PHE A 37 -11.81 -15.77 -13.84
N TYR A 38 -10.97 -15.08 -13.05
CA TYR A 38 -11.41 -13.88 -12.33
C TYR A 38 -11.75 -12.73 -13.28
N MET A 39 -10.94 -12.53 -14.31
CA MET A 39 -11.21 -11.50 -15.34
C MET A 39 -12.51 -11.78 -16.08
N ASN A 40 -12.78 -13.04 -16.42
CA ASN A 40 -14.04 -13.44 -17.04
C ASN A 40 -15.24 -13.20 -16.11
N CYS A 41 -15.12 -13.52 -14.82
CA CYS A 41 -16.16 -13.25 -13.83
C CYS A 41 -16.45 -11.74 -13.69
N ILE A 42 -15.41 -10.90 -13.66
CA ILE A 42 -15.55 -9.44 -13.55
C ILE A 42 -16.19 -8.86 -14.81
N SER A 43 -15.76 -9.32 -15.99
CA SER A 43 -16.36 -8.93 -17.28
C SER A 43 -17.83 -9.37 -17.35
N HIS A 44 -18.17 -10.55 -16.86
CA HIS A 44 -19.57 -11.00 -16.79
C HIS A 44 -20.39 -10.12 -15.84
N LEU A 45 -19.86 -9.79 -14.66
CA LEU A 45 -20.51 -8.87 -13.71
C LEU A 45 -20.65 -7.43 -14.25
N SER A 46 -19.83 -7.03 -15.23
CA SER A 46 -20.00 -5.77 -15.95
C SER A 46 -21.25 -5.76 -16.84
N ARG A 47 -21.55 -6.91 -17.47
CA ARG A 47 -22.64 -7.06 -18.45
C ARG A 47 -23.94 -7.52 -17.80
N HIS A 48 -23.83 -8.26 -16.70
CA HIS A 48 -24.93 -8.88 -15.98
C HIS A 48 -24.87 -8.51 -14.51
N ASN A 49 -25.98 -8.03 -13.93
CA ASN A 49 -26.06 -7.60 -12.53
C ASN A 49 -25.78 -8.72 -11.51
N TYR A 50 -25.75 -9.98 -11.94
CA TYR A 50 -25.49 -11.14 -11.12
C TYR A 50 -24.77 -12.23 -11.91
N LEU A 51 -24.12 -13.14 -11.18
CA LEU A 51 -23.41 -14.31 -11.68
C LEU A 51 -23.92 -15.55 -10.94
N THR A 52 -24.71 -16.40 -11.61
CA THR A 52 -25.24 -17.65 -11.03
C THR A 52 -24.17 -18.74 -10.98
N THR A 53 -24.42 -19.79 -10.20
CA THR A 53 -23.48 -20.94 -10.10
C THR A 53 -23.19 -21.56 -11.47
N THR A 54 -24.22 -21.67 -12.32
CA THR A 54 -24.13 -22.16 -13.69
C THR A 54 -23.21 -21.28 -14.56
N GLN A 55 -23.38 -19.96 -14.50
CA GLN A 55 -22.56 -18.99 -15.24
C GLN A 55 -21.11 -18.89 -14.74
N ILE A 56 -20.86 -19.17 -13.46
CA ILE A 56 -19.49 -19.24 -12.93
C ILE A 56 -18.69 -20.33 -13.65
N ARG A 57 -19.32 -21.48 -13.92
CA ARG A 57 -18.65 -22.60 -14.61
C ARG A 57 -18.32 -22.24 -16.07
N GLU A 58 -19.10 -21.37 -16.69
CA GLU A 58 -18.87 -20.86 -18.05
C GLU A 58 -17.71 -19.84 -18.10
N CYS A 59 -17.31 -19.27 -16.96
CA CYS A 59 -16.17 -18.36 -16.88
C CYS A 59 -14.81 -19.09 -16.86
N ASP A 60 -14.78 -20.41 -16.65
CA ASP A 60 -13.57 -21.23 -16.78
C ASP A 60 -13.36 -21.63 -18.25
N THR A 61 -12.32 -21.09 -18.87
CA THR A 61 -11.92 -21.34 -20.27
C THR A 61 -11.05 -22.59 -20.43
N SER A 62 -10.87 -23.41 -19.39
CA SER A 62 -10.13 -24.66 -19.49
C SER A 62 -10.70 -25.55 -20.62
N SER A 63 -9.87 -25.85 -21.61
CA SER A 63 -10.26 -26.59 -22.81
C SER A 63 -10.64 -28.06 -22.57
N ASP A 64 -10.28 -28.62 -21.42
CA ASP A 64 -10.59 -30.00 -21.02
C ASP A 64 -11.80 -30.02 -20.07
N GLU A 65 -12.92 -30.61 -20.50
CA GLU A 65 -14.09 -30.88 -19.64
C GLU A 65 -13.73 -31.71 -18.39
N GLU A 66 -12.72 -32.59 -18.49
CA GLU A 66 -12.22 -33.40 -17.36
C GLU A 66 -11.38 -32.59 -16.35
N ARG A 67 -10.90 -31.39 -16.72
CA ARG A 67 -10.16 -30.49 -15.82
C ARG A 67 -11.05 -29.42 -15.19
N LYS A 68 -12.33 -29.35 -15.59
CA LYS A 68 -13.29 -28.43 -14.96
C LYS A 68 -13.45 -28.79 -13.50
N ARG A 69 -13.20 -27.81 -12.65
CA ARG A 69 -13.25 -27.95 -11.19
C ARG A 69 -14.70 -27.97 -10.71
N ASP A 70 -14.89 -28.51 -9.51
CA ASP A 70 -16.21 -28.51 -8.86
C ASP A 70 -16.69 -27.08 -8.56
N ASP A 71 -18.01 -26.86 -8.58
CA ASP A 71 -18.66 -25.59 -8.20
C ASP A 71 -18.19 -25.05 -6.85
N LYS A 72 -17.87 -25.94 -5.91
CA LYS A 72 -17.33 -25.58 -4.59
C LYS A 72 -15.99 -24.85 -4.69
N THR A 73 -15.16 -25.23 -5.65
CA THR A 73 -13.85 -24.63 -5.88
C THR A 73 -13.97 -23.24 -6.46
N TYR A 74 -14.82 -23.04 -7.47
CA TYR A 74 -15.06 -21.71 -8.05
C TYR A 74 -15.70 -20.75 -7.05
N ARG A 75 -16.66 -21.23 -6.25
CA ARG A 75 -17.24 -20.44 -5.14
C ARG A 75 -16.16 -20.04 -4.14
N LYS A 76 -15.26 -20.94 -3.79
CA LYS A 76 -14.14 -20.64 -2.89
C LYS A 76 -13.26 -19.54 -3.48
N TRP A 77 -12.93 -19.61 -4.77
CA TRP A 77 -12.13 -18.57 -5.43
C TRP A 77 -12.79 -17.19 -5.38
N LEU A 78 -14.08 -17.09 -5.70
CA LEU A 78 -14.80 -15.82 -5.56
C LEU A 78 -14.90 -15.34 -4.11
N GLN A 79 -15.01 -16.25 -3.14
CA GLN A 79 -14.95 -15.91 -1.71
C GLN A 79 -13.55 -15.44 -1.28
N ASP A 80 -12.49 -16.05 -1.79
CA ASP A 80 -11.11 -15.64 -1.57
C ASP A 80 -10.89 -14.23 -2.15
N PHE A 81 -11.44 -13.95 -3.35
CA PHE A 81 -11.43 -12.61 -3.94
C PHE A 81 -12.21 -11.59 -3.11
N MET A 82 -13.43 -11.91 -2.68
CA MET A 82 -14.22 -11.07 -1.77
C MET A 82 -13.46 -10.76 -0.47
N THR A 83 -12.79 -11.77 0.09
CA THR A 83 -12.00 -11.63 1.32
C THR A 83 -10.80 -10.72 1.08
N ALA A 84 -10.09 -10.89 -0.03
CA ALA A 84 -8.95 -10.05 -0.39
C ALA A 84 -9.37 -8.58 -0.65
N LEU A 85 -10.51 -8.35 -1.31
CA LEU A 85 -11.07 -7.01 -1.51
C LEU A 85 -11.38 -6.32 -0.17
N ASN A 86 -11.97 -7.04 0.79
CA ASN A 86 -12.31 -6.50 2.09
C ASN A 86 -11.07 -6.27 2.97
N SER A 87 -10.12 -7.21 2.99
CA SER A 87 -8.87 -7.09 3.75
C SER A 87 -7.98 -5.95 3.25
N ASN A 88 -8.02 -5.66 1.95
CA ASN A 88 -7.27 -4.57 1.32
C ASN A 88 -8.13 -3.32 1.04
N ARG A 89 -9.32 -3.21 1.65
CA ARG A 89 -10.30 -2.14 1.35
C ARG A 89 -9.69 -0.74 1.46
N SER A 90 -8.91 -0.46 2.50
CA SER A 90 -8.25 0.83 2.69
C SER A 90 -7.28 1.18 1.55
N ARG A 91 -6.52 0.20 1.06
CA ARG A 91 -5.60 0.35 -0.08
C ARG A 91 -6.37 0.62 -1.36
N LEU A 92 -7.41 -0.17 -1.62
CA LEU A 92 -8.20 -0.15 -2.86
C LEU A 92 -9.16 1.04 -2.93
N GLN A 93 -9.58 1.59 -1.79
CA GLN A 93 -10.47 2.74 -1.70
C GLN A 93 -9.85 4.02 -2.31
N THR A 94 -8.54 4.05 -2.51
CA THR A 94 -7.84 5.14 -3.22
C THR A 94 -8.17 5.21 -4.71
N GLU A 95 -8.54 4.08 -5.32
CA GLU A 95 -8.87 3.99 -6.75
C GLU A 95 -10.32 4.40 -7.05
N LEU A 96 -11.21 4.43 -6.06
CA LEU A 96 -12.65 4.70 -6.21
C LEU A 96 -12.97 5.99 -6.99
N SER A 97 -12.22 7.07 -6.72
CA SER A 97 -12.45 8.36 -7.38
C SER A 97 -12.08 8.36 -8.85
N LEU A 98 -11.12 7.53 -9.26
CA LEU A 98 -10.71 7.42 -10.67
C LEU A 98 -11.85 6.86 -11.53
N TYR A 99 -12.72 6.04 -10.93
CA TYR A 99 -13.90 5.46 -11.56
C TYR A 99 -15.18 6.26 -11.26
N GLY A 100 -15.08 7.45 -10.65
CA GLY A 100 -16.23 8.29 -10.32
C GLY A 100 -17.24 7.62 -9.37
N LEU A 101 -16.76 6.69 -8.53
CA LEU A 101 -17.58 5.94 -7.57
C LEU A 101 -17.44 6.56 -6.18
N THR A 102 -18.57 6.81 -5.53
CA THR A 102 -18.62 7.36 -4.16
C THR A 102 -18.60 6.28 -3.09
N LYS A 103 -18.92 5.03 -3.46
CA LYS A 103 -19.06 3.90 -2.54
C LYS A 103 -18.30 2.69 -3.05
N PHE A 104 -17.62 2.00 -2.15
CA PHE A 104 -16.85 0.79 -2.45
C PHE A 104 -17.76 -0.35 -2.95
N PRO A 105 -17.59 -0.81 -4.20
CA PRO A 105 -18.32 -1.96 -4.72
C PRO A 105 -17.94 -3.22 -3.96
N GLN A 106 -18.93 -3.92 -3.44
CA GLN A 106 -18.78 -5.20 -2.76
C GLN A 106 -19.45 -6.28 -3.59
N ILE A 107 -18.71 -7.36 -3.84
CA ILE A 107 -19.31 -8.60 -4.34
C ILE A 107 -19.98 -9.27 -3.13
N LYS A 108 -21.28 -9.55 -3.21
CA LYS A 108 -22.04 -10.29 -2.19
C LYS A 108 -22.51 -11.62 -2.75
N TYR A 109 -22.57 -12.62 -1.88
CA TYR A 109 -23.02 -13.97 -2.20
C TYR A 109 -24.39 -14.24 -1.57
N VAL A 110 -25.38 -14.64 -2.38
CA VAL A 110 -26.70 -15.07 -1.92
C VAL A 110 -26.79 -16.58 -2.02
N LYS A 111 -27.04 -17.25 -0.88
CA LYS A 111 -27.32 -18.69 -0.86
C LYS A 111 -28.62 -18.97 -1.60
N GLY A 112 -28.60 -19.99 -2.47
CA GLY A 112 -29.81 -20.45 -3.15
C GLY A 112 -30.85 -20.95 -2.16
N VAL A 113 -32.11 -20.62 -2.43
CA VAL A 113 -33.29 -21.12 -1.69
C VAL A 113 -34.11 -21.95 -2.68
N LYS A 114 -34.99 -22.83 -2.21
CA LYS A 114 -35.79 -23.72 -3.06
C LYS A 114 -36.41 -22.96 -4.25
N GLY A 115 -35.98 -23.30 -5.47
CA GLY A 115 -36.43 -22.66 -6.73
C GLY A 115 -35.59 -21.49 -7.24
N LYS A 116 -34.52 -21.05 -6.55
CA LYS A 116 -33.59 -20.00 -6.99
C LYS A 116 -32.14 -20.42 -6.78
N GLU A 117 -31.33 -20.33 -7.84
CA GLU A 117 -29.90 -20.62 -7.78
C GLU A 117 -29.14 -19.62 -6.90
N ALA A 118 -28.05 -20.09 -6.30
CA ALA A 118 -27.11 -19.22 -5.62
C ALA A 118 -26.39 -18.33 -6.63
N HIS A 119 -26.23 -17.05 -6.30
CA HIS A 119 -25.63 -16.07 -7.21
C HIS A 119 -24.76 -15.07 -6.44
N PHE A 120 -23.83 -14.48 -7.18
CA PHE A 120 -23.02 -13.34 -6.76
C PHE A 120 -23.55 -12.08 -7.43
N TYR A 121 -23.51 -10.94 -6.74
CA TYR A 121 -23.87 -9.65 -7.33
C TYR A 121 -23.01 -8.55 -6.73
N VAL A 122 -22.85 -7.45 -7.47
CA VAL A 122 -22.12 -6.27 -6.99
C VAL A 122 -23.12 -5.31 -6.36
N THR A 123 -22.82 -4.83 -5.17
CA THR A 123 -23.59 -3.77 -4.51
C THR A 123 -22.68 -2.67 -4.02
N SER A 124 -23.20 -1.46 -3.95
CA SER A 124 -22.57 -0.33 -3.29
C SER A 124 -23.44 0.01 -2.08
N ASP A 125 -22.89 0.07 -0.87
CA ASP A 125 -23.68 0.11 0.38
C ASP A 125 -24.75 1.22 0.38
N ALA A 126 -25.99 0.86 0.06
CA ALA A 126 -27.26 1.35 0.60
C ALA A 126 -28.40 0.47 0.06
N ALA A 127 -28.59 -0.68 0.71
CA ALA A 127 -29.87 -1.40 0.70
C ALA A 127 -29.89 -2.39 1.89
N THR A 128 -29.69 -1.88 3.10
CA THR A 128 -30.48 -2.44 4.21
C THR A 128 -31.87 -1.84 4.08
N THR A 129 -32.76 -2.64 3.52
CA THR A 129 -34.20 -2.57 3.73
C THR A 129 -34.52 -2.20 5.18
N GLY A 130 -35.10 -1.03 5.36
CA GLY A 130 -35.67 -0.52 6.60
C GLY A 130 -36.65 0.58 6.22
N ASP A 131 -37.92 0.24 6.34
CA ASP A 131 -39.09 1.04 5.98
C ASP A 131 -39.22 2.31 6.85
N ASN A 132 -39.93 3.30 6.31
CA ASN A 132 -40.44 4.55 6.89
C ASN A 132 -39.51 5.78 7.04
N GLY A 133 -39.87 6.86 6.31
CA GLY A 133 -39.91 8.22 6.90
C GLY A 133 -39.12 9.36 6.24
N VAL A 134 -39.62 9.85 5.09
CA VAL A 134 -39.87 11.28 4.75
C VAL A 134 -38.83 12.40 5.07
N ALA A 135 -38.48 13.11 3.99
CA ALA A 135 -38.24 14.55 3.78
C ALA A 135 -36.84 15.20 3.90
N GLY A 136 -36.57 16.04 2.88
CA GLY A 136 -35.55 17.11 2.80
C GLY A 136 -34.31 16.66 2.01
N GLY A 137 -34.11 16.96 0.72
CA GLY A 137 -34.41 18.22 0.04
C GLY A 137 -33.27 19.21 0.29
N ASP A 138 -32.16 19.05 -0.44
CA ASP A 138 -31.43 20.21 -0.98
C ASP A 138 -30.53 19.77 -2.14
N GLU A 139 -30.94 20.20 -3.34
CA GLU A 139 -30.12 20.28 -4.53
C GLU A 139 -29.07 21.38 -4.32
N SER A 140 -27.82 21.00 -4.13
CA SER A 140 -26.71 21.89 -4.45
C SER A 140 -25.92 21.30 -5.61
N THR A 141 -26.34 21.66 -6.82
CA THR A 141 -25.52 21.69 -8.03
C THR A 141 -24.39 22.72 -7.83
N GLY A 142 -23.40 22.34 -7.02
CA GLY A 142 -22.17 23.08 -6.82
C GLY A 142 -21.20 22.81 -7.98
N LYS A 143 -20.91 23.84 -8.77
CA LYS A 143 -19.76 23.89 -9.69
C LYS A 143 -18.54 23.26 -9.02
N ILE A 144 -17.91 22.30 -9.70
CA ILE A 144 -16.62 21.71 -9.32
C ILE A 144 -15.57 22.84 -9.39
N GLY A 145 -15.40 23.56 -8.29
CA GLY A 145 -14.20 24.34 -8.06
C GLY A 145 -13.04 23.36 -7.96
N SER A 146 -12.05 23.48 -8.83
CA SER A 146 -10.83 22.69 -8.80
C SER A 146 -10.12 22.91 -7.45
N ASP A 147 -10.35 22.01 -6.51
CA ASP A 147 -9.80 22.11 -5.17
C ASP A 147 -8.31 21.73 -5.19
N TYR A 148 -7.45 22.70 -5.48
CA TYR A 148 -5.98 22.56 -5.42
C TYR A 148 -5.45 22.41 -3.99
N SER A 149 -6.33 22.35 -2.99
CA SER A 149 -5.92 22.24 -1.60
C SER A 149 -5.55 20.81 -1.22
N THR A 150 -6.10 19.80 -1.88
CA THR A 150 -5.88 18.40 -1.52
C THR A 150 -5.06 17.66 -2.57
N ILE A 151 -4.14 16.82 -2.10
CA ILE A 151 -3.35 15.90 -2.92
C ILE A 151 -3.61 14.46 -2.47
N ARG A 152 -3.59 13.54 -3.43
CA ARG A 152 -3.69 12.10 -3.17
C ARG A 152 -2.38 11.42 -3.56
N TYR A 153 -1.87 10.61 -2.65
CA TYR A 153 -0.66 9.83 -2.82
C TYR A 153 -1.00 8.40 -3.23
N LYS A 154 -0.19 7.84 -4.12
CA LYS A 154 -0.25 6.45 -4.55
C LYS A 154 0.98 5.72 -4.02
N THR A 155 0.82 4.43 -3.70
CA THR A 155 1.91 3.57 -3.25
C THR A 155 2.09 2.38 -4.18
N GLU A 156 3.33 2.12 -4.54
CA GLU A 156 3.73 0.93 -5.27
C GLU A 156 4.70 0.13 -4.41
N LYS A 157 4.50 -1.19 -4.31
CA LYS A 157 5.43 -2.05 -3.58
C LYS A 157 6.75 -2.16 -4.34
N ILE A 158 7.85 -2.10 -3.60
CA ILE A 158 9.18 -2.25 -4.17
C ILE A 158 9.52 -3.73 -4.24
N SER A 159 9.90 -4.21 -5.43
CA SER A 159 10.25 -5.62 -5.66
C SER A 159 11.48 -6.07 -4.87
N ARG A 160 12.40 -5.15 -4.57
CA ARG A 160 13.64 -5.42 -3.82
C ARG A 160 13.88 -4.34 -2.75
N PRO A 161 13.39 -4.54 -1.52
CA PRO A 161 13.75 -3.65 -0.42
C PRO A 161 15.26 -3.73 -0.10
N PRO A 162 15.87 -2.68 0.46
CA PRO A 162 17.24 -2.73 0.93
C PRO A 162 17.48 -3.89 1.91
N TRP A 163 18.63 -4.55 1.78
CA TRP A 163 18.98 -5.76 2.53
C TRP A 163 18.80 -5.61 4.05
N TYR A 164 19.17 -4.45 4.60
CA TYR A 164 19.12 -4.20 6.05
C TYR A 164 17.69 -4.14 6.60
N LEU A 165 16.70 -3.74 5.79
CA LEU A 165 15.29 -3.74 6.19
C LEU A 165 14.71 -5.14 6.22
N SER A 166 15.13 -6.00 5.29
CA SER A 166 14.74 -7.42 5.28
C SER A 166 15.24 -8.14 6.53
N ILE A 167 16.47 -7.86 6.97
CA ILE A 167 17.04 -8.42 8.21
C ILE A 167 16.37 -7.83 9.46
N ALA A 168 16.03 -6.54 9.42
CA ALA A 168 15.41 -5.85 10.55
C ALA A 168 13.95 -6.30 10.80
N ASN A 169 13.21 -6.70 9.76
CA ASN A 169 11.79 -7.02 9.84
C ASN A 169 11.37 -7.95 11.03
N PRO A 170 12.01 -9.11 11.27
CA PRO A 170 11.68 -9.95 12.42
C PRO A 170 11.92 -9.27 13.78
N LEU A 171 12.88 -8.35 13.86
CA LEU A 171 13.20 -7.59 15.09
C LEU A 171 12.13 -6.53 15.41
N PHE A 172 11.30 -6.15 14.43
CA PHE A 172 10.25 -5.16 14.60
C PHE A 172 8.89 -5.72 15.03
N ARG A 173 8.77 -7.04 15.11
CA ARG A 173 7.50 -7.73 15.33
C ARG A 173 6.85 -7.35 16.66
N THR A 174 7.61 -7.27 17.76
CA THR A 174 7.08 -6.94 19.09
C THR A 174 7.74 -5.70 19.69
N GLN A 175 7.11 -5.06 20.69
CA GLN A 175 7.71 -3.90 21.36
C GLN A 175 9.01 -4.27 22.11
N LYS A 176 9.06 -5.45 22.72
CA LYS A 176 10.27 -5.95 23.41
C LYS A 176 11.41 -6.21 22.44
N ALA A 177 11.13 -6.87 21.30
CA ALA A 177 12.14 -7.11 20.27
C ALA A 177 12.68 -5.80 19.67
N ARG A 178 11.82 -4.79 19.48
CA ARG A 178 12.23 -3.44 19.04
C ARG A 178 13.16 -2.77 20.06
N GLY A 179 12.81 -2.81 21.34
CA GLY A 179 13.65 -2.23 22.40
C GLY A 179 15.00 -2.93 22.50
N LEU A 180 15.01 -4.27 22.49
CA LEU A 180 16.23 -5.06 22.58
C LEU A 180 17.15 -4.86 21.37
N SER A 181 16.58 -4.85 20.16
CA SER A 181 17.34 -4.62 18.93
C SER A 181 17.90 -3.19 18.83
N ALA A 182 17.16 -2.18 19.31
CA ALA A 182 17.67 -0.82 19.43
C ALA A 182 18.86 -0.74 20.38
N LEU A 183 18.73 -1.37 21.56
CA LEU A 183 19.79 -1.40 22.57
C LEU A 183 21.02 -2.14 22.06
N SER A 184 20.84 -3.31 21.44
CA SER A 184 21.96 -4.07 20.88
C SER A 184 22.67 -3.29 19.77
N ALA A 185 21.92 -2.59 18.92
CA ALA A 185 22.50 -1.75 17.88
C ALA A 185 23.31 -0.57 18.47
N LEU A 186 22.79 0.09 19.51
CA LEU A 186 23.51 1.15 20.22
C LEU A 186 24.81 0.65 20.84
N VAL A 187 24.79 -0.50 21.50
CA VAL A 187 25.99 -1.07 22.14
C VAL A 187 27.00 -1.57 21.10
N VAL A 188 26.57 -2.31 20.09
CA VAL A 188 27.51 -2.93 19.14
C VAL A 188 28.07 -1.87 18.17
N VAL A 189 27.21 -1.08 17.53
CA VAL A 189 27.62 -0.20 16.43
C VAL A 189 28.16 1.14 16.94
N PHE A 190 27.58 1.70 18.01
CA PHE A 190 27.97 3.05 18.47
C PHE A 190 28.90 3.05 19.68
N LEU A 191 29.13 1.90 20.33
CA LEU A 191 30.02 1.80 21.49
C LEU A 191 31.18 0.84 21.24
N LEU A 192 30.91 -0.46 21.07
CA LEU A 192 31.96 -1.49 20.98
C LEU A 192 32.81 -1.36 19.71
N LEU A 193 32.18 -1.13 18.56
CA LEU A 193 32.89 -1.06 17.28
C LEU A 193 33.84 0.15 17.20
N PRO A 194 33.43 1.39 17.56
CA PRO A 194 34.34 2.53 17.63
C PRO A 194 35.44 2.35 18.69
N LEU A 195 35.14 1.75 19.84
CA LEU A 195 36.15 1.46 20.87
C LEU A 195 37.20 0.47 20.37
N ALA A 196 36.80 -0.59 19.66
CA ALA A 196 37.73 -1.54 19.08
C ALA A 196 38.61 -0.89 18.01
N ILE A 197 38.02 -0.05 17.14
CA ILE A 197 38.76 0.70 16.12
C ILE A 197 39.76 1.66 16.78
N GLY A 198 39.33 2.44 17.77
CA GLY A 198 40.17 3.38 18.51
C GLY A 198 41.29 2.67 19.27
N TYR A 199 41.01 1.52 19.89
CA TYR A 199 42.01 0.73 20.60
C TYR A 199 43.12 0.25 19.66
N ILE A 200 42.75 -0.33 18.51
CA ILE A 200 43.74 -0.80 17.53
C ILE A 200 44.58 0.37 17.00
N TYR A 201 43.93 1.49 16.66
CA TYR A 201 44.60 2.67 16.12
C TYR A 201 45.60 3.29 17.12
N LEU A 202 45.24 3.37 18.40
CA LEU A 202 46.05 4.03 19.43
C LEU A 202 47.17 3.15 19.97
N PHE A 203 46.93 1.84 20.16
CA PHE A 203 47.86 0.96 20.87
C PHE A 203 48.66 0.04 19.95
N HIS A 204 48.20 -0.20 18.72
CA HIS A 204 48.84 -1.15 17.79
C HIS A 204 48.93 -0.64 16.34
N PRO A 205 49.44 0.59 16.08
CA PRO A 205 49.41 1.20 14.75
C PRO A 205 50.30 0.52 13.71
N ASN A 206 51.32 -0.24 14.13
CA ASN A 206 52.35 -0.79 13.25
C ASN A 206 52.25 -2.32 13.05
N ASP A 207 51.34 -2.99 13.75
CA ASP A 207 51.17 -4.45 13.62
C ASP A 207 50.38 -4.78 12.34
N PRO A 208 50.97 -5.44 11.33
CA PRO A 208 50.35 -5.57 10.00
C PRO A 208 49.01 -6.33 10.02
N TRP A 209 48.87 -7.34 10.88
CA TRP A 209 47.61 -8.05 11.07
C TRP A 209 46.53 -7.16 11.69
N LEU A 210 46.89 -6.34 12.68
CA LEU A 210 45.96 -5.46 13.37
C LEU A 210 45.56 -4.25 12.49
N VAL A 211 46.45 -3.77 11.63
CA VAL A 211 46.13 -2.77 10.60
C VAL A 211 45.11 -3.32 9.59
N ALA A 212 45.25 -4.58 9.17
CA ALA A 212 44.26 -5.21 8.31
C ALA A 212 42.90 -5.35 9.02
N LEU A 213 42.90 -5.76 10.29
CA LEU A 213 41.69 -5.83 11.11
C LEU A 213 41.03 -4.45 11.28
N PHE A 214 41.82 -3.40 11.52
CA PHE A 214 41.35 -2.02 11.59
C PHE A 214 40.62 -1.62 10.31
N ALA A 215 41.20 -1.89 9.14
CA ALA A 215 40.57 -1.56 7.87
C ALA A 215 39.22 -2.28 7.68
N VAL A 216 39.14 -3.55 8.07
CA VAL A 216 37.89 -4.34 8.03
C VAL A 216 36.84 -3.78 9.00
N LEU A 217 37.24 -3.45 10.23
CA LEU A 217 36.33 -2.90 11.23
C LEU A 217 35.84 -1.50 10.83
N LEU A 218 36.70 -0.67 10.28
CA LEU A 218 36.34 0.65 9.76
C LEU A 218 35.37 0.55 8.58
N ALA A 219 35.62 -0.38 7.64
CA ALA A 219 34.70 -0.64 6.55
C ALA A 219 33.34 -1.15 7.07
N ALA A 220 33.35 -2.06 8.05
CA ALA A 220 32.14 -2.55 8.69
C ALA A 220 31.37 -1.42 9.39
N ASP A 221 32.06 -0.52 10.10
CA ASP A 221 31.44 0.65 10.75
C ASP A 221 30.75 1.52 9.70
N LEU A 222 31.48 1.99 8.68
CA LEU A 222 30.92 2.82 7.61
C LEU A 222 29.71 2.18 6.91
N MET A 223 29.73 0.85 6.73
CA MET A 223 28.61 0.11 6.13
C MET A 223 27.42 -0.08 7.08
N LEU A 224 27.64 -0.14 8.39
CA LEU A 224 26.61 -0.42 9.40
C LEU A 224 26.01 0.85 10.01
N THR A 225 26.76 1.94 10.19
CA THR A 225 26.28 3.14 10.89
C THR A 225 25.04 3.74 10.21
N ALA A 226 25.08 3.96 8.89
CA ALA A 226 23.98 4.60 8.17
C ALA A 226 22.68 3.75 8.15
N PRO A 227 22.71 2.44 7.82
CA PRO A 227 21.55 1.57 7.97
C PRO A 227 21.01 1.53 9.40
N THR A 228 21.90 1.47 10.39
CA THR A 228 21.52 1.38 11.81
C THR A 228 20.79 2.64 12.27
N LEU A 229 21.28 3.82 11.85
CA LEU A 229 20.61 5.09 12.14
C LEU A 229 19.20 5.15 11.54
N LYS A 230 19.01 4.62 10.32
CA LYS A 230 17.69 4.53 9.67
C LYS A 230 16.76 3.58 10.43
N ILE A 231 17.26 2.43 10.87
CA ILE A 231 16.51 1.48 11.70
C ILE A 231 16.09 2.12 13.04
N LEU A 232 17.00 2.80 13.74
CA LEU A 232 16.68 3.49 15.00
C LEU A 232 15.63 4.60 14.81
N ARG A 233 15.70 5.35 13.70
CA ARG A 233 14.65 6.33 13.33
C ARG A 233 13.31 5.66 13.06
N LEU A 234 13.30 4.48 12.43
CA LEU A 234 12.07 3.74 12.16
C LEU A 234 11.40 3.24 13.44
N ILE A 235 12.18 2.83 14.44
CA ILE A 235 11.67 2.41 15.76
C ILE A 235 10.90 3.54 16.45
N THR A 236 11.42 4.76 16.35
CA THR A 236 10.85 5.94 17.02
C THR A 236 9.70 6.59 16.21
N ARG A 237 9.86 6.72 14.89
CA ARG A 237 8.95 7.50 14.03
C ARG A 237 7.91 6.66 13.29
N LYS A 238 8.01 5.33 13.29
CA LYS A 238 7.11 4.38 12.58
C LYS A 238 7.09 4.52 11.04
N ILE A 239 7.72 5.56 10.50
CA ILE A 239 7.88 5.84 9.07
C ILE A 239 9.23 6.53 8.85
N THR A 240 9.95 6.16 7.79
CA THR A 240 11.24 6.78 7.45
C THR A 240 11.49 6.68 5.94
N ILE A 241 12.06 7.74 5.37
CA ILE A 241 12.45 7.76 3.96
C ILE A 241 13.67 6.86 3.78
N VAL A 242 13.59 6.00 2.78
CA VAL A 242 14.64 5.09 2.38
C VAL A 242 15.34 5.71 1.19
N ASP A 243 16.43 6.44 1.44
CA ASP A 243 17.26 6.93 0.34
C ASP A 243 17.83 5.72 -0.42
N SER A 244 17.36 5.56 -1.64
CA SER A 244 17.83 4.57 -2.60
C SER A 244 18.42 5.33 -3.77
N ILE A 245 19.73 5.15 -4.01
CA ILE A 245 20.44 5.74 -5.16
C ILE A 245 19.79 5.30 -6.49
N ARG A 246 19.03 4.20 -6.50
CA ARG A 246 18.47 3.56 -7.70
C ARG A 246 17.01 3.87 -7.97
N LEU A 247 16.32 4.63 -7.11
CA LEU A 247 14.88 4.86 -7.26
C LEU A 247 14.61 6.35 -7.54
N PRO A 248 14.02 6.69 -8.70
CA PRO A 248 13.70 8.09 -9.04
C PRO A 248 12.56 8.66 -8.20
N LEU A 249 11.90 7.84 -7.38
CA LEU A 249 10.75 8.20 -6.55
C LEU A 249 11.06 7.98 -5.06
N SER A 250 10.45 8.78 -4.19
CA SER A 250 10.68 8.69 -2.74
C SER A 250 10.16 7.36 -2.18
N SER A 251 11.08 6.45 -1.91
CA SER A 251 10.79 5.21 -1.20
C SER A 251 10.67 5.46 0.29
N VAL A 252 9.64 4.90 0.91
CA VAL A 252 9.36 5.04 2.32
C VAL A 252 9.19 3.66 2.94
N CYS A 253 9.80 3.47 4.10
CA CYS A 253 9.55 2.30 4.93
C CYS A 253 8.49 2.65 5.98
N ILE A 254 7.45 1.82 6.05
CA ILE A 254 6.30 1.97 6.94
C ILE A 254 6.26 0.76 7.89
N ALA A 255 6.10 1.01 9.19
CA ALA A 255 5.82 -0.03 10.16
C ALA A 255 4.31 -0.26 10.27
N GLU A 256 3.79 -1.16 9.43
CA GLU A 256 2.37 -1.55 9.37
C GLU A 256 1.97 -2.38 10.59
N ILE A 257 0.72 -2.25 11.04
CA ILE A 257 0.18 -3.04 12.15
C ILE A 257 -0.43 -4.30 11.55
N THR A 258 0.07 -5.47 11.94
CA THR A 258 -0.43 -6.77 11.45
C THR A 258 -1.43 -7.41 12.41
N SER A 259 -1.29 -7.15 13.71
CA SER A 259 -2.20 -7.65 14.73
C SER A 259 -2.32 -6.66 15.87
N VAL A 260 -3.56 -6.37 16.28
CA VAL A 260 -3.85 -5.58 17.47
C VAL A 260 -4.14 -6.56 18.60
N GLY A 261 -3.27 -6.60 19.60
CA GLY A 261 -3.49 -7.43 20.77
C GLY A 261 -4.75 -6.98 21.52
N ALA A 262 -5.67 -7.93 21.76
CA ALA A 262 -7.03 -7.67 22.20
C ALA A 262 -7.16 -6.79 23.47
N ASN A 263 -6.14 -6.72 24.34
CA ASN A 263 -6.18 -6.00 25.61
C ASN A 263 -4.86 -5.32 26.03
N ASN A 264 -3.84 -5.28 25.17
CA ASN A 264 -2.55 -4.68 25.53
C ASN A 264 -1.93 -3.94 24.33
N PRO A 265 -1.71 -2.61 24.40
CA PRO A 265 -1.08 -1.86 23.31
C PRO A 265 0.38 -2.27 23.07
N SER A 266 0.98 -3.00 24.01
CA SER A 266 2.34 -3.55 23.92
C SER A 266 2.44 -4.85 23.11
N SER A 267 1.30 -5.53 22.87
CA SER A 267 1.23 -6.74 22.03
C SER A 267 0.80 -6.46 20.59
N THR A 268 0.76 -5.19 20.18
CA THR A 268 0.57 -4.84 18.77
C THR A 268 1.77 -5.32 17.95
N GLU A 269 1.50 -6.25 17.03
CA GLU A 269 2.50 -6.73 16.09
C GLU A 269 2.66 -5.75 14.93
N ARG A 270 3.91 -5.52 14.52
CA ARG A 270 4.23 -4.66 13.37
C ARG A 270 5.12 -5.36 12.35
N HIS A 271 4.90 -5.06 11.09
CA HIS A 271 5.69 -5.52 9.96
C HIS A 271 6.27 -4.33 9.20
N LEU A 272 7.49 -4.45 8.73
CA LEU A 272 8.12 -3.42 7.90
C LEU A 272 7.73 -3.64 6.44
N SER A 273 6.99 -2.69 5.86
CA SER A 273 6.75 -2.62 4.43
C SER A 273 7.60 -1.50 3.82
N VAL A 274 8.06 -1.71 2.60
CA VAL A 274 8.80 -0.70 1.83
C VAL A 274 8.02 -0.41 0.56
N VAL A 275 7.60 0.84 0.41
CA VAL A 275 6.75 1.30 -0.68
C VAL A 275 7.34 2.54 -1.31
N THR A 276 7.19 2.64 -2.62
CA THR A 276 7.44 3.88 -3.35
C THR A 276 6.19 4.72 -3.30
N VAL A 277 6.31 5.99 -2.88
CA VAL A 277 5.19 6.92 -2.88
C VAL A 277 5.33 7.89 -4.04
N SER A 278 4.27 8.04 -4.81
CA SER A 278 4.18 9.02 -5.90
C SER A 278 2.88 9.81 -5.77
N ALA A 279 2.88 11.06 -6.20
CA ALA A 279 1.66 11.84 -6.31
C ALA A 279 1.73 12.85 -7.45
N ASN A 280 0.55 13.19 -7.98
CA ASN A 280 0.41 14.20 -9.02
C ASN A 280 0.15 15.54 -8.34
N CYS A 281 0.98 16.54 -8.61
CA CYS A 281 0.75 17.88 -8.10
C CYS A 281 -0.49 18.46 -8.80
N PRO A 282 -1.58 18.81 -8.09
CA PRO A 282 -2.82 19.27 -8.74
C PRO A 282 -2.60 20.54 -9.58
N VAL A 283 -1.69 21.42 -9.14
CA VAL A 283 -1.34 22.65 -9.89
C VAL A 283 -0.54 22.36 -11.15
N CYS A 284 0.46 21.47 -11.08
CA CYS A 284 1.34 21.19 -12.22
C CYS A 284 0.71 20.20 -13.22
N ASN A 285 -0.14 19.29 -12.74
CA ASN A 285 -0.86 18.36 -13.57
C ASN A 285 -1.87 19.10 -14.45
N GLU A 286 -2.63 20.03 -13.89
CA GLU A 286 -3.61 20.79 -14.67
C GLU A 286 -2.94 21.75 -15.67
N LYS A 287 -1.84 22.42 -15.28
CA LYS A 287 -1.17 23.39 -16.16
C LYS A 287 -0.29 22.76 -17.23
N TYR A 288 0.37 21.65 -16.91
CA TYR A 288 1.44 21.09 -17.74
C TYR A 288 1.28 19.60 -18.05
N GLY A 289 0.24 18.93 -17.53
CA GLY A 289 0.06 17.47 -17.70
C GLY A 289 1.11 16.63 -16.98
N LEU A 290 1.78 17.17 -15.97
CA LEU A 290 2.90 16.49 -15.29
C LEU A 290 2.42 15.52 -14.21
N GLU A 291 2.51 14.23 -14.52
CA GLU A 291 2.28 13.12 -13.59
C GLU A 291 3.49 12.84 -12.69
N SER A 292 3.25 12.20 -11.54
CA SER A 292 4.25 11.77 -10.55
C SER A 292 5.24 12.87 -10.14
N SER A 293 4.76 14.10 -10.06
CA SER A 293 5.57 15.31 -9.89
C SER A 293 5.87 15.67 -8.42
N VAL A 294 5.34 14.92 -7.46
CA VAL A 294 5.53 15.17 -6.02
C VAL A 294 6.37 14.06 -5.40
N PHE A 295 7.43 14.49 -4.72
CA PHE A 295 8.36 13.64 -3.97
C PHE A 295 8.18 13.86 -2.48
N LEU A 296 8.37 12.81 -1.69
CA LEU A 296 8.40 12.94 -0.23
C LEU A 296 9.80 13.35 0.24
N GLU A 297 9.84 14.32 1.13
CA GLU A 297 11.05 14.81 1.79
C GLU A 297 10.88 14.79 3.31
N GLN A 298 11.95 14.43 4.02
CA GLN A 298 12.00 14.39 5.47
C GLN A 298 12.70 15.66 5.98
N ARG A 299 11.95 16.61 6.56
CA ARG A 299 12.52 17.88 7.03
C ARG A 299 12.97 17.86 8.49
N GLY A 300 14.27 17.97 8.74
CA GLY A 300 14.84 18.14 10.09
C GLY A 300 15.54 16.89 10.63
N LEU A 301 16.42 17.06 11.62
CA LEU A 301 17.22 15.97 12.18
C LEU A 301 16.46 15.14 13.24
N THR A 302 15.68 15.81 14.11
CA THR A 302 15.10 15.21 15.33
C THR A 302 13.58 15.01 15.31
N ASN A 303 12.81 15.91 14.67
CA ASN A 303 11.35 15.83 14.56
C ASN A 303 10.86 16.06 13.13
N SER A 304 11.33 15.22 12.22
CA SER A 304 11.07 15.43 10.81
C SER A 304 9.73 14.89 10.37
N ARG A 305 8.78 15.81 10.15
CA ARG A 305 7.59 15.51 9.36
C ARG A 305 8.03 15.18 7.94
N ILE A 306 7.40 14.16 7.37
CA ILE A 306 7.50 13.86 5.95
C ILE A 306 6.48 14.76 5.24
N ILE A 307 6.91 15.46 4.21
CA ILE A 307 6.07 16.34 3.40
C ILE A 307 6.24 16.02 1.93
N GLY A 308 5.19 16.19 1.14
CA GLY A 308 5.25 16.13 -0.31
C GLY A 308 5.73 17.46 -0.89
N ILE A 309 6.67 17.43 -1.82
CA ILE A 309 7.24 18.60 -2.48
C ILE A 309 7.24 18.40 -4.00
N CYS A 310 6.78 19.42 -4.72
CA CYS A 310 6.89 19.53 -6.17
C CYS A 310 7.92 20.61 -6.54
N TYR A 311 8.93 20.23 -7.32
CA TYR A 311 10.01 21.12 -7.78
C TYR A 311 9.83 21.67 -9.21
N ASN A 312 8.75 21.29 -9.90
CA ASN A 312 8.54 21.61 -11.32
C ASN A 312 8.16 23.08 -11.60
N ASN A 313 8.11 23.94 -10.57
CA ASN A 313 7.77 25.36 -10.68
C ASN A 313 8.73 26.15 -9.78
N PRO A 314 9.21 27.37 -10.19
CA PRO A 314 10.00 28.24 -9.33
C PRO A 314 9.39 28.48 -7.94
N MET A 315 8.06 28.49 -7.80
CA MET A 315 7.41 28.35 -6.50
C MET A 315 7.19 26.87 -6.16
N MET A 316 7.93 26.37 -5.16
CA MET A 316 7.74 25.02 -4.63
C MET A 316 6.32 24.84 -4.09
N HIS A 317 5.62 23.80 -4.56
CA HIS A 317 4.36 23.38 -3.96
C HIS A 317 4.62 22.35 -2.88
N ARG A 318 4.11 22.61 -1.67
CA ARG A 318 4.31 21.74 -0.50
C ARG A 318 2.97 21.19 -0.04
N TYR A 319 2.97 19.93 0.38
CA TYR A 319 1.80 19.22 0.84
C TYR A 319 2.10 18.44 2.12
N THR A 320 1.14 18.34 3.03
CA THR A 320 1.24 17.39 4.15
C THR A 320 1.19 15.96 3.61
N PHE A 321 1.61 15.00 4.44
CA PHE A 321 1.55 13.59 4.11
C PHE A 321 0.95 12.83 5.28
N ASP A 322 -0.26 12.32 5.09
CA ASP A 322 -0.88 11.34 5.96
C ASP A 322 -0.66 9.94 5.39
N LYS A 323 0.06 9.10 6.14
CA LYS A 323 0.39 7.74 5.71
C LYS A 323 -0.81 6.79 5.73
N ASP A 324 -1.81 7.07 6.57
CA ASP A 324 -2.95 6.18 6.80
C ASP A 324 -4.08 6.54 5.84
N LEU A 325 -4.25 7.83 5.54
CA LEU A 325 -5.24 8.32 4.56
C LEU A 325 -4.68 8.46 3.15
N MET A 326 -3.35 8.42 2.97
CA MET A 326 -2.67 8.65 1.69
C MET A 326 -3.10 9.96 1.02
N THR A 327 -3.37 10.97 1.85
CA THR A 327 -3.77 12.31 1.41
C THR A 327 -2.88 13.36 2.03
N GLY A 328 -2.95 14.56 1.47
CA GLY A 328 -2.24 15.72 1.95
C GLY A 328 -3.00 16.99 1.66
N GLU A 329 -2.75 18.00 2.47
CA GLU A 329 -3.25 19.35 2.27
C GLU A 329 -2.09 20.26 1.86
N ARG A 330 -2.38 21.21 0.98
CA ARG A 330 -1.42 22.19 0.51
C ARG A 330 -1.01 23.07 1.69
N LEU A 331 0.27 23.01 2.01
CA LEU A 331 0.88 23.90 2.98
C LEU A 331 0.94 25.30 2.34
N LYS A 332 0.08 26.21 2.82
CA LYS A 332 0.20 27.62 2.49
C LYS A 332 1.51 28.12 3.10
N ASN A 333 2.34 28.77 2.27
CA ASN A 333 3.66 29.24 2.69
C ASN A 333 3.54 30.06 4.00
N VAL A 334 4.40 29.72 4.96
CA VAL A 334 4.99 30.69 5.90
C VAL A 334 6.20 31.29 5.22
#